data_AF-T1CFT7-F1
#
_entry.id   AF-T1CFT7-F1
#
_cell.length_a   1.000
_cell.length_b   1.000
_cell.length_c   1.000
_cell.angle_alpha   90.00
_cell.angle_beta   90.00
_cell.angle_gamma   90.00
#
_symmetry.space_group_name_H-M   'P 1'
#
loop_
_entity.id
_entity.type
_entity.pdbx_description
1 polymer ?
#
loop_
_entity_poly.entity_id
_entity_poly.type
_entity_poly.pdbx_seq_one_letter_code
_entity_poly.pdbx_strand_id
1 'polypeptide(L)' 'MIDGPESVDPAWLAGVRRIGLTAGASAPEQLVRAVIQHLHDAGASAIHELDGTAETITFALPRELRT' A
#
# COMPACT_ATOMS: atom_id res chain seq x y z
N MET A 1 6.26 7.37 7.62
CA MET A 1 6.56 6.39 6.55
C MET A 1 6.91 5.08 7.25
N ILE A 2 6.43 3.95 6.75
CA ILE A 2 6.65 2.63 7.32
C ILE A 2 7.26 1.72 6.26
N ASP A 3 8.10 0.77 6.67
CA ASP A 3 8.74 -0.17 5.74
C ASP A 3 7.94 -1.47 5.57
N GLY A 4 7.02 -1.75 6.49
CA GLY A 4 6.20 -2.96 6.50
C GLY A 4 5.14 -2.96 7.59
N PRO A 5 4.28 -4.00 7.64
CA PRO A 5 3.21 -4.12 8.63
C PRO A 5 3.75 -4.09 10.08
N GLU A 6 4.93 -4.65 10.33
CA GLU A 6 5.57 -4.66 11.65
C GLU A 6 6.01 -3.27 12.15
N SER A 7 6.08 -2.29 11.25
CA SER A 7 6.42 -0.90 11.59
C SER A 7 5.19 -0.08 12.01
N VAL A 8 3.99 -0.66 11.98
CA VAL A 8 2.76 0.00 12.44
C VAL A 8 2.69 -0.08 13.96
N ASP A 9 2.80 1.06 14.64
CA ASP A 9 2.61 1.14 16.09
C ASP A 9 1.11 1.10 16.43
N PRO A 10 0.63 0.14 17.26
CA PRO A 10 -0.75 0.07 17.70
C PRO A 10 -1.26 1.36 18.37
N ALA A 11 -0.38 2.13 19.02
CA ALA A 11 -0.74 3.39 19.64
C ALA A 11 -1.24 4.43 18.62
N TRP A 12 -0.82 4.35 17.35
CA TRP A 12 -1.30 5.23 16.28
C TRP A 12 -2.75 4.95 15.89
N LEU A 13 -3.25 3.74 16.18
CA LEU A 13 -4.60 3.30 15.80
C LEU A 13 -5.64 3.62 16.89
N ALA A 14 -5.19 3.94 18.11
CA ALA A 14 -6.08 4.21 19.25
C ALA A 14 -7.00 5.42 18.98
N GLY A 15 -8.30 5.17 18.94
CA GLY A 15 -9.32 6.21 18.71
C GLY A 15 -9.41 6.71 17.26
N VAL A 16 -8.63 6.15 16.34
CA VAL A 16 -8.69 6.51 14.92
C VAL A 16 -9.90 5.86 14.26
N ARG A 17 -10.67 6.66 13.51
CA ARG A 17 -11.88 6.19 12.79
C ARG A 17 -11.66 5.94 11.31
N ARG A 18 -10.61 6.53 10.72
CA ARG A 18 -10.29 6.43 9.28
C ARG A 18 -8.79 6.47 9.11
N ILE A 19 -8.28 5.58 8.26
CA ILE A 19 -6.86 5.46 7.94
C ILE A 19 -6.73 5.65 6.43
N GLY A 20 -5.90 6.62 6.03
CA GLY A 20 -5.50 6.77 4.64
C GLY A 20 -4.22 5.99 4.41
N LEU A 21 -4.22 5.10 3.41
CA LEU A 21 -3.05 4.33 3.01
C LEU A 21 -2.67 4.74 1.58
N THR A 22 -1.37 4.94 1.36
CA THR A 22 -0.77 5.16 0.04
C THR A 22 0.59 4.50 0.01
N ALA A 23 1.11 4.25 -1.19
CA ALA A 23 2.39 3.62 -1.39
C ALA A 23 3.21 4.45 -2.39
N GLY A 24 4.52 4.49 -2.18
CA GLY A 24 5.43 5.07 -3.16
C GLY A 24 5.47 4.21 -4.43
N ALA A 25 5.85 4.80 -5.57
CA ALA A 25 5.91 4.11 -6.85
C ALA A 25 6.84 2.87 -6.87
N SER A 26 7.79 2.79 -5.94
CA SER A 26 8.72 1.67 -5.78
C SER A 26 8.26 0.60 -4.78
N ALA A 27 7.13 0.79 -4.11
CA ALA A 27 6.63 -0.15 -3.12
C ALA A 27 5.96 -1.36 -3.81
N PRO A 28 6.35 -2.60 -3.49
CA PRO A 28 5.70 -3.78 -4.05
C PRO A 28 4.23 -3.89 -3.62
N GLU A 29 3.35 -4.28 -4.53
CA GLU A 29 1.91 -4.50 -4.27
C GLU A 29 1.65 -5.45 -3.08
N GLN A 30 2.49 -6.48 -2.94
CA GLN A 30 2.40 -7.43 -1.82
C GLN A 30 2.59 -6.76 -0.46
N LEU A 31 3.47 -5.75 -0.38
CA LEU A 31 3.75 -5.03 0.86
C LEU A 31 2.54 -4.19 1.28
N VAL A 32 1.95 -3.47 0.32
CA VAL A 32 0.73 -2.68 0.54
C VAL A 32 -0.40 -3.58 1.05
N ARG A 33 -0.58 -4.75 0.41
CA ARG A 33 -1.56 -5.74 0.82
C ARG A 33 -1.31 -6.29 2.23
N ALA A 34 -0.05 -6.53 2.60
CA ALA A 34 0.30 -6.97 3.94
C ALA A 34 -0.03 -5.92 5.01
N VAL A 35 0.21 -4.63 4.72
CA VAL A 35 -0.19 -3.53 5.61
C VAL A 35 -1.71 -3.45 5.75
N ILE A 36 -2.46 -3.58 4.65
CA ILE A 36 -3.93 -3.61 4.68
C ILE A 36 -4.43 -4.75 5.59
N GLN A 37 -3.85 -5.95 5.45
CA GLN A 37 -4.23 -7.09 6.29
C GLN A 37 -3.91 -6.84 7.76
N HIS A 38 -2.74 -6.28 8.06
CA HIS A 38 -2.35 -5.95 9.43
C HIS A 38 -3.31 -4.94 10.08
N LEU A 39 -3.71 -3.90 9.33
CA LEU A 39 -4.71 -2.93 9.80
C LEU A 39 -6.08 -3.58 10.00
N HIS A 40 -6.45 -4.54 9.15
CA HIS A 40 -7.68 -5.29 9.29
C HIS A 40 -7.68 -6.14 10.57
N ASP A 41 -6.58 -6.84 10.84
CA ASP A 41 -6.41 -7.64 12.05
C ASP A 41 -6.40 -6.78 13.32
N ALA A 42 -5.97 -5.51 13.21
CA ALA A 42 -6.05 -4.50 14.26
C ALA A 42 -7.46 -3.90 14.45
N GLY A 43 -8.44 -4.28 13.63
CA GLY A 43 -9.85 -3.88 13.77
C GLY A 43 -10.42 -3.00 12.65
N ALA A 44 -9.65 -2.69 11.61
CA ALA A 44 -10.17 -1.96 10.46
C ALA A 44 -11.03 -2.88 9.57
N SER A 45 -12.33 -2.60 9.45
CA SER A 45 -13.26 -3.52 8.78
C SER A 45 -13.67 -3.12 7.36
N ALA A 46 -13.51 -1.86 6.97
CA ALA A 46 -14.03 -1.34 5.72
C ALA A 46 -12.92 -0.73 4.85
N ILE A 47 -12.47 -1.50 3.85
CA ILE A 47 -11.48 -1.06 2.87
C ILE A 47 -12.22 -0.41 1.70
N HIS A 48 -11.88 0.84 1.41
CA HIS A 48 -12.40 1.56 0.26
C HIS A 48 -11.23 2.04 -0.58
N GLU A 49 -11.13 1.54 -1.80
CA GLU A 49 -10.21 2.08 -2.79
C GLU A 49 -10.81 3.38 -3.32
N LEU A 50 -10.02 4.45 -3.29
CA LEU A 50 -10.43 5.74 -3.84
C LEU A 50 -10.01 5.77 -5.31
N ASP A 51 -10.94 6.16 -6.17
CA ASP A 51 -10.64 6.31 -7.60
C ASP A 51 -9.51 7.32 -7.80
N GLY A 52 -8.42 6.86 -8.40
CA GLY A 52 -7.29 7.68 -8.81
C GLY A 52 -7.39 8.09 -10.29
N THR A 53 -6.47 8.96 -10.71
CA THR A 53 -6.24 9.20 -12.13
C THR A 53 -5.65 7.94 -12.77
N ALA A 54 -6.23 7.46 -13.86
CA ALA A 54 -5.70 6.30 -14.56
C ALA A 54 -4.31 6.61 -15.17
N GLU A 55 -3.30 5.83 -14.78
CA GLU A 55 -1.95 5.92 -15.31
C GLU A 55 -1.70 4.79 -16.32
N THR A 56 -1.38 5.12 -17.57
CA THR A 56 -1.20 4.14 -18.67
C THR A 56 0.22 4.13 -19.25
N ILE A 57 1.15 4.85 -18.64
CA ILE A 57 2.52 4.96 -19.14
C ILE A 57 3.29 3.68 -18.79
N THR A 58 3.79 2.98 -19.81
CA THR A 58 4.66 1.81 -19.64
C THR A 58 5.95 2.03 -20.41
N PHE A 59 7.09 1.82 -19.75
CA PHE A 59 8.40 1.87 -20.40
C PHE A 59 8.78 0.45 -20.85
N ALA A 60 8.92 0.26 -22.17
CA ALA A 60 9.34 -1.02 -22.71
C ALA A 60 10.85 -1.25 -22.49
N LEU A 61 11.21 -2.47 -22.10
CA LEU A 61 12.62 -2.90 -22.06
C LEU A 61 13.25 -2.80 -23.45
N PRO A 62 14.42 -2.14 -23.60
CA PRO A 62 15.18 -2.09 -24.84
C PRO A 62 15.45 -3.50 -25.40
N ARG A 63 15.46 -3.62 -26.73
CA ARG A 63 15.62 -4.91 -27.42
C ARG A 63 16.92 -5.62 -27.05
N GLU A 64 17.96 -4.87 -26.70
CA GLU A 64 19.29 -5.36 -26.34
C GLU A 64 19.36 -6.04 -24.96
N LEU A 65 18.33 -5.86 -24.12
CA LEU A 65 18.25 -6.42 -22.76
C LEU A 65 17.18 -7.53 -22.65
N ARG A 66 16.62 -7.97 -23.78
CA ARG A 66 15.71 -9.12 -23.84
C ARG A 66 16.57 -10.39 -23.92
N THR A 67 16.91 -10.96 -22.76
CA THR A 67 17.59 -12.25 -22.62
C THR A 67 16.70 -13.42 -23.04
#